data_AF-A0A2X0LYM6-F1
#
_entry.id   AF-A0A2X0LYM6-F1
#
_cell.length_a   1.000
_cell.length_b   1.000
_cell.length_c   1.000
_cell.angle_alpha   90.00
_cell.angle_beta   90.00
_cell.angle_gamma   90.00
#
_symmetry.space_group_name_H-M   'P 1'
#
loop_
_entity.id
_entity.type
_entity.pdbx_description
1 polymer ?
#
loop_
_entity_poly.entity_id
_entity_poly.type
_entity_poly.pdbx_seq_one_letter_code
_entity_poly.pdbx_strand_id
1 'polypeptide(L)'
;MAELLQKGKDQIVEALSQATAAVSLDSTSAVHIDEAAGDDSTGDGSTGAPFKTLLGTYIARGDNVIALTRQTKESATESTYEPVTASAIKKAKKLYLQHQTKLARQEELRKKDELEGAAKRAAEQKKLDDARAIVIEQPTSTATKIKIRSAIAKRGERVRIFGWVHRLRQQGAMMFLVLRDGTGYLQCVLTGKLPLTYDALTLTLESTIEITGTINELPAGKTASDNHELTADWFSVVGKAPGGDEAFLNKVSEVSLDLRHAQQRGYSKLIIPPSNSYFQDRDPSLLADARHLVLRGETASTVLKVRAALLQSFRDSYANLGLLEVTPPCMVQTQVEGGSTLFSFDYYGAPAYLTQSSQLYLETCLPSLGDVFCVAESFRAEKSHTRRHLSEYTHVEAELAFLTFNELLDHLEEVICQTVDRVLAEPKLKAMIDSLWPAGESFQAPQRPFMRMDYRDAIKYLNDHNILRPGPDGVDGPHQVGDDIAEAAERKMTDQIGKPIFLVGFPKEIKSFYMQRIKGDEGYTESVDLLMPNVGEIVGGSMRMDNLEELMSALKHEGIDPAPYYWYTDQRKYGTSPHGGYGLGLERLLAWMCNRYTVRDCSLYPR
;
A
#
# COMPACT_ATOMS: atom_id res chain seq x y z
N MET A 1 23.99 -1.06 -47.80
CA MET A 1 24.56 -0.76 -46.46
C MET A 1 26.04 -0.38 -46.54
N ALA A 2 26.89 -1.18 -47.20
CA ALA A 2 28.30 -0.83 -47.44
C ALA A 2 28.51 0.45 -48.28
N GLU A 3 27.70 0.69 -49.31
CA GLU A 3 27.76 1.94 -50.10
C GLU A 3 27.30 3.19 -49.34
N LEU A 4 26.35 3.04 -48.39
CA LEU A 4 25.91 4.12 -47.49
C LEU A 4 27.01 4.49 -46.49
N LEU A 5 27.76 3.50 -46.00
CA LEU A 5 28.93 3.69 -45.15
C LEU A 5 30.09 4.38 -45.89
N GLN A 6 30.28 4.08 -47.17
CA GLN A 6 31.32 4.72 -47.98
C GLN A 6 30.98 6.18 -48.30
N LYS A 7 29.74 6.47 -48.71
CA LYS A 7 29.25 7.86 -48.88
C LYS A 7 29.36 8.69 -47.60
N GLY A 8 29.07 8.09 -46.44
CA GLY A 8 29.25 8.73 -45.14
C GLY A 8 30.73 9.03 -44.84
N LYS A 9 31.64 8.12 -45.18
CA LYS A 9 33.09 8.35 -45.04
C LYS A 9 33.59 9.47 -45.95
N ASP A 10 33.14 9.51 -47.21
CA ASP A 10 33.60 10.51 -48.17
C ASP A 10 33.06 11.91 -47.80
N GLN A 11 31.81 12.01 -47.33
CA GLN A 11 31.25 13.25 -46.78
C GLN A 11 31.94 13.70 -45.49
N ILE A 12 32.42 12.77 -44.65
CA ILE A 12 33.21 13.07 -43.46
C ILE A 12 34.60 13.57 -43.82
N VAL A 13 35.25 13.00 -44.85
CA VAL A 13 36.56 13.46 -45.34
C VAL A 13 36.45 14.86 -45.95
N GLU A 14 35.37 15.14 -46.69
CA GLU A 14 35.12 16.46 -47.26
C GLU A 14 34.73 17.49 -46.17
N ALA A 15 33.95 17.10 -45.17
CA ALA A 15 33.67 17.93 -44.00
C ALA A 15 34.91 18.17 -43.12
N LEU A 16 35.81 17.19 -42.98
CA LEU A 16 37.12 17.34 -42.31
C LEU A 16 38.06 18.26 -43.10
N SER A 17 38.01 18.23 -44.43
CA SER A 17 38.76 19.13 -45.32
C SER A 17 38.22 20.56 -45.28
N GLN A 18 36.91 20.75 -45.10
CA GLN A 18 36.30 22.08 -45.00
C GLN A 18 36.40 22.64 -43.57
N ALA A 19 36.34 21.79 -42.54
CA ALA A 19 36.57 22.19 -41.14
C ALA A 19 38.04 22.56 -40.85
N THR A 20 38.99 22.13 -41.69
CA THR A 20 40.38 22.59 -41.63
C THR A 20 40.63 23.91 -42.38
N ALA A 21 39.65 24.44 -43.12
CA ALA A 21 39.77 25.68 -43.88
C ALA A 21 39.06 26.90 -43.24
N ALA A 22 38.45 26.74 -42.06
CA ALA A 22 37.78 27.84 -41.34
C ALA A 22 38.09 27.81 -39.83
N VAL A 23 39.37 28.02 -39.48
CA VAL A 23 39.73 28.63 -38.19
C VAL A 23 40.63 29.80 -38.54
N SER A 24 40.05 31.00 -38.48
CA SER A 24 40.79 32.24 -38.57
C SER A 24 41.90 32.23 -37.52
N LEU A 25 43.14 32.36 -37.98
CA LEU A 25 44.26 32.81 -37.18
C LEU A 25 43.88 34.10 -36.49
N ASP A 26 43.70 34.06 -35.17
CA ASP A 26 43.93 35.23 -34.35
C ASP A 26 44.50 34.84 -32.97
N SER A 27 45.47 35.63 -32.54
CA SER A 27 46.28 35.62 -31.31
C SER A 27 47.24 34.44 -31.05
N THR A 28 48.51 34.69 -31.37
CA THR A 28 49.74 34.17 -30.75
C THR A 28 49.87 34.53 -29.26
N SER A 29 48.78 34.45 -28.48
CA SER A 29 48.80 34.69 -27.04
C SER A 29 49.07 33.39 -26.30
N ALA A 30 50.09 33.39 -25.44
CA ALA A 30 50.38 32.25 -24.58
C ALA A 30 49.22 32.00 -23.60
N VAL A 31 48.84 30.73 -23.44
CA VAL A 31 47.80 30.28 -22.52
C VAL A 31 48.45 29.90 -21.19
N HIS A 32 47.90 30.39 -20.09
CA HIS A 32 48.47 30.26 -18.76
C HIS A 32 47.81 29.11 -18.00
N ILE A 33 48.65 28.29 -17.35
CA ILE A 33 48.26 27.14 -16.55
C ILE A 33 48.76 27.35 -15.12
N ASP A 34 47.87 27.22 -14.16
CA ASP A 34 48.16 27.27 -12.74
C ASP A 34 47.49 26.08 -12.05
N GLU A 35 48.28 25.07 -11.66
CA GLU A 35 47.74 23.86 -11.02
C GLU A 35 47.08 24.14 -9.67
N ALA A 36 47.44 25.25 -9.00
CA ALA A 36 46.95 25.62 -7.68
C ALA A 36 45.71 26.54 -7.75
N ALA A 37 45.70 27.51 -8.65
CA ALA A 37 44.65 28.55 -8.74
C ALA A 37 43.77 28.48 -9.99
N GLY A 38 44.11 27.65 -10.98
CA GLY A 38 43.37 27.54 -12.23
C GLY A 38 42.14 26.62 -12.17
N ASP A 39 41.28 26.75 -13.17
CA ASP A 39 40.06 25.93 -13.36
C ASP A 39 39.93 25.47 -14.83
N ASP A 40 39.78 24.17 -15.06
CA ASP A 40 39.65 23.59 -16.40
C ASP A 40 38.25 23.73 -17.02
N SER A 41 37.26 24.09 -16.22
CA SER A 41 35.87 24.28 -16.65
C SER A 41 35.54 25.73 -16.95
N THR A 42 36.06 26.66 -16.14
CA THR A 42 35.73 28.09 -16.22
C THR A 42 36.92 28.98 -16.58
N GLY A 43 38.15 28.46 -16.60
CA GLY A 43 39.33 29.20 -17.02
C GLY A 43 39.27 29.63 -18.48
N ASP A 44 39.76 30.83 -18.78
CA ASP A 44 39.80 31.35 -20.15
C ASP A 44 41.19 31.29 -20.80
N GLY A 45 42.23 30.99 -19.98
CA GLY A 45 43.62 30.87 -20.37
C GLY A 45 44.45 32.15 -20.19
N SER A 46 43.85 33.20 -19.64
CA SER A 46 44.55 34.43 -19.22
C SER A 46 45.28 34.22 -17.89
N THR A 47 46.13 35.16 -17.50
CA THR A 47 46.76 35.16 -16.16
C THR A 47 45.76 35.40 -15.03
N GLY A 48 44.61 36.05 -15.31
CA GLY A 48 43.56 36.31 -14.34
C GLY A 48 42.61 35.13 -14.11
N ALA A 49 42.47 34.26 -15.11
CA ALA A 49 41.69 33.02 -15.05
C ALA A 49 42.40 31.88 -15.81
N PRO A 50 43.53 31.38 -15.28
CA PRO A 50 44.32 30.35 -15.94
C PRO A 50 43.59 29.00 -15.95
N PHE A 51 43.93 28.14 -16.91
CA PHE A 51 43.51 26.74 -16.85
C PHE A 51 44.24 26.02 -15.72
N LYS A 52 43.64 24.95 -15.18
CA LYS A 52 44.28 24.18 -14.12
C LYS A 52 45.32 23.21 -14.68
N THR A 53 45.06 22.64 -15.85
CA THR A 53 45.91 21.63 -16.47
C THR A 53 46.14 21.87 -17.95
N LEU A 54 47.25 21.32 -18.46
CA LEU A 54 47.54 21.33 -19.90
C LEU A 54 46.50 20.52 -20.71
N LEU A 55 45.91 19.47 -20.11
CA LEU A 55 44.85 18.71 -20.76
C LEU A 55 43.56 19.53 -20.88
N GLY A 56 43.15 20.23 -19.82
CA GLY A 56 42.00 21.13 -19.85
C GLY A 56 42.16 22.23 -20.89
N THR A 57 43.36 22.78 -20.99
CA THR A 57 43.73 23.73 -22.04
C THR A 57 43.52 23.15 -23.45
N TYR A 58 44.02 21.95 -23.73
CA TYR A 58 43.84 21.31 -25.04
C TYR A 58 42.38 20.94 -25.33
N ILE A 59 41.62 20.53 -24.31
CA ILE A 59 40.18 20.28 -24.46
C ILE A 59 39.43 21.56 -24.84
N ALA A 60 39.80 22.71 -24.26
CA ALA A 60 39.12 23.98 -24.49
C ALA A 60 39.55 24.71 -25.77
N ARG A 61 40.84 24.63 -26.16
CA ARG A 61 41.43 25.47 -27.23
C ARG A 61 42.11 24.68 -28.35
N GLY A 62 42.18 23.36 -28.27
CA GLY A 62 42.97 22.52 -29.19
C GLY A 62 44.45 22.44 -28.82
N ASP A 63 45.20 21.56 -29.50
CA ASP A 63 46.60 21.24 -29.17
C ASP A 63 47.65 22.08 -29.91
N ASN A 64 47.20 23.16 -30.58
CA ASN A 64 48.00 24.14 -31.31
C ASN A 64 48.20 25.45 -30.50
N VAL A 65 48.17 25.37 -29.17
CA VAL A 65 48.39 26.51 -28.28
C VAL A 65 49.77 26.48 -27.64
N ILE A 66 50.34 27.67 -27.41
CA ILE A 66 51.57 27.84 -26.63
C ILE A 66 51.16 27.93 -25.16
N ALA A 67 51.45 26.89 -24.38
CA ALA A 67 51.09 26.83 -22.97
C ALA A 67 52.27 27.17 -22.05
N LEU A 68 52.02 28.04 -21.07
CA LEU A 68 52.96 28.39 -20.01
C LEU A 68 52.39 27.92 -18.67
N THR A 69 53.20 27.25 -17.85
CA THR A 69 52.81 26.81 -16.51
C THR A 69 53.50 27.64 -15.44
N ARG A 70 52.76 27.94 -14.37
CA ARG A 70 53.30 28.66 -13.21
C ARG A 70 54.27 27.76 -12.45
N GLN A 71 55.46 28.26 -12.13
CA GLN A 71 56.43 27.59 -11.25
C GLN A 71 56.45 28.32 -9.90
N THR A 72 56.16 27.60 -8.81
CA THR A 72 56.42 28.06 -7.44
C THR A 72 57.75 27.49 -6.97
N LYS A 73 58.79 28.33 -6.90
CA LYS A 73 60.03 27.99 -6.19
C LYS A 73 59.81 28.25 -4.70
N GLU A 74 60.18 27.31 -3.84
CA GLU A 74 59.92 27.30 -2.38
C GLU A 74 60.50 28.50 -1.57
N SER A 75 61.03 29.55 -2.21
CA SER A 75 61.59 30.73 -1.55
C SER A 75 61.41 32.07 -2.28
N ALA A 76 60.52 32.19 -3.27
CA ALA A 76 60.32 33.44 -4.01
C ALA A 76 58.90 34.02 -3.86
N THR A 77 58.81 35.32 -3.55
CA THR A 77 57.57 36.13 -3.50
C THR A 77 57.01 36.51 -4.88
N GLU A 78 57.65 36.08 -5.97
CA GLU A 78 57.15 36.28 -7.34
C GLU A 78 57.18 34.97 -8.11
N SER A 79 56.03 34.60 -8.68
CA SER A 79 55.85 33.41 -9.50
C SER A 79 55.96 33.76 -10.98
N THR A 80 56.81 33.05 -11.72
CA THR A 80 56.99 33.22 -13.16
C THR A 80 56.30 32.09 -13.94
N TYR A 81 55.80 32.43 -15.14
CA TYR A 81 55.22 31.47 -16.08
C TYR A 81 56.29 31.02 -17.07
N GLU A 82 56.49 29.71 -17.20
CA GLU A 82 57.51 29.12 -18.07
C GLU A 82 56.88 28.13 -19.08
N PRO A 83 57.49 27.92 -20.26
CA PRO A 83 57.00 26.93 -21.22
C PRO A 83 56.89 25.54 -20.61
N VAL A 84 55.77 24.86 -20.87
CA VAL A 84 55.56 23.49 -20.38
C VAL A 84 56.59 22.54 -21.01
N THR A 85 57.12 21.62 -20.21
CA THR A 85 58.17 20.68 -20.68
C THR A 85 57.70 19.80 -21.84
N ALA A 86 58.63 19.42 -22.73
CA ALA A 86 58.33 18.57 -23.89
C ALA A 86 57.71 17.21 -23.51
N SER A 87 58.08 16.65 -22.34
CA SER A 87 57.51 15.40 -21.82
C SER A 87 56.03 15.57 -21.40
N ALA A 88 55.71 16.66 -20.72
CA ALA A 88 54.34 16.99 -20.33
C ALA A 88 53.45 17.29 -21.54
N ILE A 89 53.99 17.97 -22.57
CA ILE A 89 53.30 18.19 -23.86
C ILE A 89 52.97 16.85 -24.52
N LYS A 90 53.93 15.91 -24.63
CA LYS A 90 53.71 14.59 -25.24
C LYS A 90 52.65 13.78 -24.49
N LYS A 91 52.66 13.80 -23.16
CA LYS A 91 51.67 13.12 -22.31
C LYS A 91 50.28 13.74 -22.47
N ALA A 92 50.17 15.07 -22.45
CA ALA A 92 48.90 15.78 -22.61
C ALA A 92 48.30 15.58 -24.01
N LYS A 93 49.11 15.60 -25.08
CA LYS A 93 48.63 15.31 -26.45
C LYS A 93 48.11 13.88 -26.58
N LYS A 94 48.75 12.89 -25.95
CA LYS A 94 48.24 11.50 -25.91
C LYS A 94 46.88 11.41 -25.18
N LEU A 95 46.74 12.07 -24.03
CA LEU A 95 45.50 12.11 -23.27
C LEU A 95 44.39 12.85 -24.02
N TYR A 96 44.73 13.93 -24.71
CA TYR A 96 43.80 14.69 -25.57
C TYR A 96 43.29 13.84 -26.74
N LEU A 97 44.17 13.08 -27.41
CA LEU A 97 43.77 12.13 -28.45
C LEU A 97 42.87 11.01 -27.91
N GLN A 98 43.16 10.49 -26.71
CA GLN A 98 42.31 9.51 -26.03
C GLN A 98 40.92 10.10 -25.67
N HIS A 99 40.88 11.34 -25.22
CA HIS A 99 39.64 12.07 -24.95
C HIS A 99 38.80 12.26 -26.22
N GLN A 100 39.42 12.72 -27.31
CA GLN A 100 38.77 12.85 -28.62
C GLN A 100 38.23 11.50 -29.12
N THR A 101 39.01 10.43 -29.00
CA THR A 101 38.60 9.08 -29.40
C THR A 101 37.41 8.59 -28.56
N LYS A 102 37.39 8.87 -27.25
CA LYS A 102 36.28 8.53 -26.34
C LYS A 102 35.00 9.27 -26.72
N LEU A 103 35.08 10.57 -26.99
CA LEU A 103 33.94 11.38 -27.43
C LEU A 103 33.40 10.92 -28.78
N ALA A 104 34.28 10.65 -29.75
CA ALA A 104 33.89 10.12 -31.06
C ALA A 104 33.14 8.78 -30.94
N ARG A 105 33.63 7.87 -30.07
CA ARG A 105 32.96 6.59 -29.81
C ARG A 105 31.61 6.76 -29.09
N GLN A 106 31.50 7.70 -28.15
CA GLN A 106 30.23 8.02 -27.49
C GLN A 106 29.22 8.60 -28.48
N GLU A 107 29.66 9.48 -29.38
CA GLU A 107 28.82 10.05 -30.42
C GLU A 107 28.39 9.02 -31.47
N GLU A 108 29.27 8.09 -31.84
CA GLU A 108 28.94 6.96 -32.70
C GLU A 108 27.89 6.04 -32.07
N LEU A 109 28.03 5.71 -30.77
CA LEU A 109 27.04 4.96 -30.02
C LEU A 109 25.70 5.70 -29.95
N ARG A 110 25.71 7.00 -29.64
CA ARG A 110 24.50 7.84 -29.57
C ARG A 110 23.77 7.86 -30.92
N LYS A 111 24.49 8.09 -32.02
CA LYS A 111 23.93 8.05 -33.38
C LYS A 111 23.39 6.67 -33.73
N LYS A 112 24.08 5.60 -33.34
CA LYS A 112 23.60 4.23 -33.53
C LYS A 112 22.30 3.98 -32.76
N ASP A 113 22.23 4.38 -31.49
CA ASP A 113 21.04 4.25 -30.66
C ASP A 113 19.87 5.09 -31.21
N GLU A 114 20.14 6.31 -31.69
CA GLU A 114 19.15 7.18 -32.35
C GLU A 114 18.62 6.56 -33.65
N LEU A 115 19.50 6.02 -34.50
CA LEU A 115 19.13 5.34 -35.75
C LEU A 115 18.34 4.06 -35.49
N GLU A 116 18.78 3.23 -34.55
CA GLU A 116 18.05 2.01 -34.14
C GLU A 116 16.69 2.37 -33.54
N GLY A 117 16.61 3.43 -32.72
CA GLY A 117 15.37 3.94 -32.15
C GLY A 117 14.42 4.53 -33.20
N ALA A 118 14.94 5.24 -34.21
CA ALA A 118 14.16 5.74 -35.34
C ALA A 118 13.63 4.58 -36.21
N ALA A 119 14.46 3.58 -36.50
CA ALA A 119 14.07 2.39 -37.27
C ALA A 119 12.98 1.58 -36.54
N LYS A 120 13.10 1.38 -35.22
CA LYS A 120 12.06 0.73 -34.39
C LYS A 120 10.73 1.49 -34.45
N ARG A 121 10.75 2.81 -34.23
CA ARG A 121 9.55 3.65 -34.32
C ARG A 121 8.90 3.61 -35.70
N ALA A 122 9.70 3.64 -36.77
CA ALA A 122 9.18 3.52 -38.13
C ALA A 122 8.54 2.15 -38.40
N ALA A 123 9.14 1.07 -37.89
CA ALA A 123 8.58 -0.28 -38.00
C ALA A 123 7.27 -0.44 -37.20
N GLU A 124 7.20 0.12 -35.99
CA GLU A 124 5.98 0.15 -35.17
C GLU A 124 4.87 0.98 -35.84
N GLN A 125 5.21 2.15 -36.38
CA GLN A 125 4.25 3.00 -37.10
C GLN A 125 3.69 2.27 -38.32
N LYS A 126 4.56 1.66 -39.14
CA LYS A 126 4.13 0.85 -40.27
C LYS A 126 3.20 -0.29 -39.85
N LYS A 127 3.53 -1.00 -38.76
CA LYS A 127 2.68 -2.07 -38.21
C LYS A 127 1.30 -1.53 -37.80
N LEU A 128 1.22 -0.35 -37.21
CA LEU A 128 -0.03 0.30 -36.85
C LEU A 128 -0.84 0.74 -38.07
N ASP A 129 -0.17 1.24 -39.11
CA ASP A 129 -0.80 1.63 -40.36
C ASP A 129 -1.39 0.41 -41.09
N ASP A 130 -0.64 -0.68 -41.18
CA ASP A 130 -1.11 -1.96 -41.73
C ASP A 130 -2.32 -2.50 -40.94
N ALA A 131 -2.31 -2.34 -39.60
CA ALA A 131 -3.39 -2.79 -38.72
C ALA A 131 -4.70 -2.01 -38.89
N ARG A 132 -4.66 -0.75 -39.36
CA ARG A 132 -5.86 0.05 -39.66
C ARG A 132 -6.65 -0.50 -40.83
N ALA A 133 -6.01 -1.25 -41.73
CA ALA A 133 -6.68 -1.90 -42.84
C ALA A 133 -7.41 -3.19 -42.42
N ILE A 134 -7.15 -3.70 -41.21
CA ILE A 134 -7.76 -4.94 -40.70
C ILE A 134 -9.08 -4.61 -40.01
N VAL A 135 -10.19 -4.90 -40.69
CA VAL A 135 -11.55 -4.76 -40.16
C VAL A 135 -12.07 -6.12 -39.69
N ILE A 136 -12.69 -6.13 -38.52
CA ILE A 136 -13.39 -7.30 -37.95
C ILE A 136 -14.90 -7.05 -37.98
N GLU A 137 -15.65 -8.01 -38.48
CA GLU A 137 -17.11 -7.90 -38.60
C GLU A 137 -17.78 -8.45 -37.34
N GLN A 138 -18.81 -7.75 -36.85
CA GLN A 138 -19.58 -8.24 -35.72
C GLN A 138 -20.40 -9.47 -36.14
N PRO A 139 -20.28 -10.61 -35.45
CA PRO A 139 -21.00 -11.82 -35.84
C PRO A 139 -22.51 -11.65 -35.68
N THR A 140 -23.28 -12.20 -36.62
CA THR A 140 -24.75 -12.13 -36.64
C THR A 140 -25.43 -13.09 -35.67
N SER A 141 -24.70 -14.10 -35.18
CA SER A 141 -25.23 -15.04 -34.19
C SER A 141 -25.53 -14.32 -32.86
N THR A 142 -26.58 -14.74 -32.17
CA THR A 142 -26.95 -14.15 -30.88
C THR A 142 -25.97 -14.58 -29.79
N ALA A 143 -25.48 -13.61 -28.99
CA ALA A 143 -24.66 -13.85 -27.82
C ALA A 143 -25.36 -13.36 -26.55
N THR A 144 -25.49 -14.23 -25.55
CA THR A 144 -26.13 -13.87 -24.28
C THR A 144 -25.20 -12.98 -23.46
N LYS A 145 -25.69 -11.79 -23.05
CA LYS A 145 -24.92 -10.90 -22.17
C LYS A 145 -24.88 -11.49 -20.76
N ILE A 146 -23.68 -11.68 -20.21
CA ILE A 146 -23.49 -12.21 -18.84
C ILE A 146 -22.46 -11.39 -18.05
N LYS A 147 -22.43 -11.60 -16.73
CA LYS A 147 -21.32 -11.24 -15.84
C LYS A 147 -20.35 -12.41 -15.73
N ILE A 148 -19.08 -12.15 -15.41
CA ILE A 148 -18.05 -13.18 -15.29
C ILE A 148 -18.43 -14.25 -14.25
N ARG A 149 -19.05 -13.88 -13.13
CA ARG A 149 -19.53 -14.85 -12.11
C ARG A 149 -20.46 -15.94 -12.65
N SER A 150 -21.08 -15.72 -13.81
CA SER A 150 -22.00 -16.67 -14.47
C SER A 150 -21.32 -17.51 -15.54
N ALA A 151 -20.03 -17.31 -15.82
CA ALA A 151 -19.31 -17.95 -16.92
C ALA A 151 -19.17 -19.47 -16.74
N ILE A 152 -19.07 -19.98 -15.51
CA ILE A 152 -18.99 -21.44 -15.26
C ILE A 152 -20.25 -22.13 -15.79
N ALA A 153 -21.43 -21.57 -15.52
CA ALA A 153 -22.72 -22.12 -15.96
C ALA A 153 -22.96 -21.93 -17.48
N LYS A 154 -22.04 -21.29 -18.19
CA LYS A 154 -22.12 -20.93 -19.61
C LYS A 154 -20.99 -21.51 -20.46
N ARG A 155 -20.29 -22.53 -19.95
CA ARG A 155 -19.31 -23.31 -20.73
C ARG A 155 -20.00 -23.96 -21.94
N GLY A 156 -19.34 -23.89 -23.10
CA GLY A 156 -19.86 -24.31 -24.40
C GLY A 156 -20.79 -23.30 -25.08
N GLU A 157 -21.24 -22.25 -24.39
CA GLU A 157 -22.12 -21.24 -24.97
C GLU A 157 -21.34 -20.02 -25.50
N ARG A 158 -21.89 -19.41 -26.56
CA ARG A 158 -21.43 -18.12 -27.07
C ARG A 158 -22.03 -16.99 -26.23
N VAL A 159 -21.17 -16.19 -25.62
CA VAL A 159 -21.57 -15.14 -24.67
C VAL A 159 -21.02 -13.78 -25.07
N ARG A 160 -21.59 -12.75 -24.45
CA ARG A 160 -21.12 -11.36 -24.54
C ARG A 160 -20.77 -10.84 -23.15
N ILE A 161 -19.56 -10.31 -23.00
CA ILE A 161 -19.05 -9.82 -21.71
C ILE A 161 -18.49 -8.40 -21.91
N PHE A 162 -18.75 -7.54 -20.92
CA PHE A 162 -18.12 -6.23 -20.80
C PHE A 162 -17.18 -6.25 -19.61
N GLY A 163 -15.98 -5.71 -19.77
CA GLY A 163 -15.00 -5.68 -18.69
C GLY A 163 -13.83 -4.75 -18.93
N TRP A 164 -13.00 -4.61 -17.91
CA TRP A 164 -11.72 -3.94 -17.94
C TRP A 164 -10.62 -4.95 -18.25
N VAL A 165 -9.68 -4.56 -19.12
CA VAL A 165 -8.47 -5.32 -19.41
C VAL A 165 -7.55 -5.24 -18.20
N HIS A 166 -7.58 -6.26 -17.36
CA HIS A 166 -6.78 -6.32 -16.14
C HIS A 166 -5.34 -6.76 -16.42
N ARG A 167 -5.16 -7.75 -17.30
CA ARG A 167 -3.85 -8.16 -17.82
C ARG A 167 -3.94 -8.34 -19.33
N LEU A 168 -2.84 -8.09 -20.02
CA LEU A 168 -2.70 -8.29 -21.46
C LEU A 168 -1.29 -8.82 -21.73
N ARG A 169 -1.19 -9.85 -22.57
CA ARG A 169 0.10 -10.33 -23.10
C ARG A 169 -0.05 -10.78 -24.54
N GLN A 170 0.95 -10.50 -25.36
CA GLN A 170 1.07 -11.02 -26.72
C GLN A 170 2.03 -12.21 -26.72
N GLN A 171 1.63 -13.33 -27.33
CA GLN A 171 2.44 -14.53 -27.45
C GLN A 171 2.31 -15.09 -28.87
N GLY A 172 3.35 -14.90 -29.68
CA GLY A 172 3.32 -15.24 -31.10
C GLY A 172 2.18 -14.52 -31.83
N ALA A 173 1.34 -15.29 -32.52
CA ALA A 173 0.18 -14.78 -33.26
C ALA A 173 -1.09 -14.59 -32.40
N MET A 174 -1.02 -14.83 -31.09
CA MET A 174 -2.17 -14.75 -30.18
C MET A 174 -2.00 -13.61 -29.18
N MET A 175 -3.13 -13.06 -28.73
CA MET A 175 -3.19 -12.13 -27.62
C MET A 175 -4.08 -12.70 -26.52
N PHE A 176 -3.57 -12.71 -25.30
CA PHE A 176 -4.29 -13.16 -24.12
C PHE A 176 -4.64 -11.95 -23.28
N LEU A 177 -5.92 -11.84 -22.94
CA LEU A 177 -6.45 -10.84 -22.03
C LEU A 177 -6.92 -11.55 -20.76
N VAL A 178 -6.79 -10.88 -19.62
CA VAL A 178 -7.57 -11.22 -18.43
C VAL A 178 -8.55 -10.07 -18.23
N LEU A 179 -9.84 -10.36 -18.38
CA LEU A 179 -10.90 -9.39 -18.13
C LEU A 179 -11.36 -9.44 -16.69
N ARG A 180 -11.65 -8.26 -16.14
CA ARG A 180 -12.26 -8.06 -14.83
C ARG A 180 -13.57 -7.29 -15.03
N ASP A 181 -14.65 -7.68 -14.37
CA ASP A 181 -15.94 -6.95 -14.43
C ASP A 181 -16.53 -6.60 -13.06
N GLY A 182 -15.72 -6.78 -12.01
CA GLY A 182 -16.07 -6.70 -10.60
C GLY A 182 -16.49 -8.04 -9.97
N THR A 183 -17.05 -8.95 -10.77
CA THR A 183 -17.61 -10.23 -10.31
C THR A 183 -16.65 -11.41 -10.44
N GLY A 184 -15.55 -11.26 -11.17
CA GLY A 184 -14.50 -12.26 -11.31
C GLY A 184 -13.43 -11.82 -12.31
N TYR A 185 -12.56 -12.77 -12.65
CA TYR A 185 -11.54 -12.65 -13.70
C TYR A 185 -11.77 -13.74 -14.75
N LEU A 186 -11.62 -13.40 -16.02
CA LEU A 186 -11.79 -14.34 -17.13
C LEU A 186 -10.66 -14.20 -18.14
N GLN A 187 -9.91 -15.27 -18.38
CA GLN A 187 -8.98 -15.32 -19.49
C GLN A 187 -9.75 -15.31 -20.81
N CYS A 188 -9.36 -14.43 -21.73
CA CYS A 188 -9.89 -14.34 -23.07
C CYS A 188 -8.74 -14.46 -24.08
N VAL A 189 -8.95 -15.19 -25.17
CA VAL A 189 -7.94 -15.46 -26.19
C VAL A 189 -8.38 -14.88 -27.52
N LEU A 190 -7.57 -13.98 -28.07
CA LEU A 190 -7.74 -13.39 -29.38
C LEU A 190 -6.80 -14.10 -30.36
N THR A 191 -7.37 -14.66 -31.42
CA THR A 191 -6.64 -15.39 -32.47
C THR A 191 -7.00 -14.87 -33.86
N GLY A 192 -6.29 -15.34 -34.89
CA GLY A 192 -6.55 -14.95 -36.28
C GLY A 192 -6.34 -13.46 -36.53
N LYS A 193 -7.37 -12.77 -37.03
CA LYS A 193 -7.32 -11.33 -37.32
C LYS A 193 -7.45 -10.45 -36.08
N LEU A 194 -8.12 -10.93 -35.02
CA LEU A 194 -8.43 -10.13 -33.82
C LEU A 194 -7.20 -9.46 -33.19
N PRO A 195 -6.09 -10.18 -32.89
CA PRO A 195 -4.91 -9.58 -32.24
C PRO A 195 -4.09 -8.67 -33.16
N LEU A 196 -4.43 -8.61 -34.46
CA LEU A 196 -3.73 -7.81 -35.46
C LEU A 196 -4.41 -6.46 -35.73
N THR A 197 -5.63 -6.27 -35.23
CA THR A 197 -6.38 -5.01 -35.38
C THR A 197 -5.67 -3.84 -34.69
N TYR A 198 -5.90 -2.62 -35.19
CA TYR A 198 -5.36 -1.40 -34.57
C TYR A 198 -5.77 -1.29 -33.09
N ASP A 199 -7.01 -1.63 -32.77
CA ASP A 199 -7.52 -1.64 -31.41
C ASP A 199 -6.77 -2.61 -30.51
N ALA A 200 -6.53 -3.85 -30.95
CA ALA A 200 -5.75 -4.82 -30.18
C ALA A 200 -4.30 -4.36 -29.97
N LEU A 201 -3.63 -3.90 -31.03
CA LEU A 201 -2.23 -3.49 -30.98
C LEU A 201 -1.98 -2.25 -30.10
N THR A 202 -3.00 -1.42 -29.93
CA THR A 202 -2.91 -0.21 -29.11
C THR A 202 -3.66 -0.33 -27.78
N LEU A 203 -4.16 -1.52 -27.45
CA LEU A 203 -4.92 -1.79 -26.23
C LEU A 203 -4.01 -1.66 -25.00
N THR A 204 -4.48 -0.93 -24.00
CA THR A 204 -3.76 -0.70 -22.74
C THR A 204 -4.52 -1.33 -21.58
N LEU A 205 -3.81 -1.63 -20.48
CA LEU A 205 -4.44 -2.06 -19.23
C LEU A 205 -5.45 -1.02 -18.76
N GLU A 206 -6.51 -1.48 -18.10
CA GLU A 206 -7.67 -0.70 -17.66
C GLU A 206 -8.55 -0.14 -18.79
N SER A 207 -8.24 -0.43 -20.07
CA SER A 207 -9.20 -0.20 -21.16
C SER A 207 -10.45 -1.04 -20.95
N THR A 208 -11.60 -0.49 -21.31
CA THR A 208 -12.88 -1.20 -21.28
C THR A 208 -13.21 -1.76 -22.65
N ILE A 209 -13.60 -3.02 -22.69
CA ILE A 209 -13.97 -3.70 -23.93
C ILE A 209 -15.30 -4.43 -23.81
N GLU A 210 -15.97 -4.57 -24.94
CA GLU A 210 -16.98 -5.58 -25.19
C GLU A 210 -16.29 -6.75 -25.91
N ILE A 211 -16.53 -7.98 -25.46
CA ILE A 211 -16.00 -9.18 -26.10
C ILE A 211 -17.10 -10.21 -26.27
N THR A 212 -17.10 -10.89 -27.42
CA THR A 212 -17.93 -12.05 -27.68
C THR A 212 -17.09 -13.26 -28.05
N GLY A 213 -17.57 -14.43 -27.66
CA GLY A 213 -16.88 -15.68 -27.92
C GLY A 213 -17.51 -16.83 -27.16
N THR A 214 -16.94 -18.02 -27.33
CA THR A 214 -17.38 -19.23 -26.64
C THR A 214 -16.53 -19.47 -25.41
N ILE A 215 -17.17 -19.76 -24.27
CA ILE A 215 -16.46 -20.16 -23.05
C ILE A 215 -16.10 -21.64 -23.15
N ASN A 216 -14.83 -21.97 -23.04
CA ASN A 216 -14.31 -23.33 -23.13
C ASN A 216 -13.58 -23.70 -21.83
N GLU A 217 -13.64 -24.97 -21.45
CA GLU A 217 -12.77 -25.48 -20.39
C GLU A 217 -11.30 -25.44 -20.85
N LEU A 218 -10.39 -25.26 -19.89
CA LEU A 218 -8.97 -25.25 -20.23
C LEU A 218 -8.48 -26.65 -20.62
N PRO A 219 -7.53 -26.74 -21.58
CA PRO A 219 -6.81 -27.96 -21.84
C PRO A 219 -6.05 -28.47 -20.60
N ALA A 220 -5.84 -29.79 -20.53
CA ALA A 220 -5.06 -30.42 -19.45
C ALA A 220 -3.67 -29.77 -19.30
N GLY A 221 -3.28 -29.48 -18.06
CA GLY A 221 -1.99 -28.86 -17.73
C GLY A 221 -1.93 -27.34 -17.90
N LYS A 222 -3.04 -26.67 -18.24
CA LYS A 222 -3.16 -25.21 -18.25
C LYS A 222 -3.98 -24.73 -17.05
N THR A 223 -3.67 -23.52 -16.58
CA THR A 223 -4.37 -22.89 -15.46
C THR A 223 -4.81 -21.47 -15.82
N ALA A 224 -6.03 -21.14 -15.44
CA ALA A 224 -6.61 -19.80 -15.46
C ALA A 224 -7.74 -19.77 -14.42
N SER A 225 -8.24 -18.57 -14.10
CA SER A 225 -9.38 -18.40 -13.19
C SER A 225 -10.55 -19.29 -13.60
N ASP A 226 -11.13 -19.99 -12.62
CA ASP A 226 -12.26 -20.92 -12.79
C ASP A 226 -12.03 -22.05 -13.83
N ASN A 227 -10.77 -22.33 -14.21
CA ASN A 227 -10.37 -23.37 -15.17
C ASN A 227 -11.10 -23.31 -16.52
N HIS A 228 -11.42 -22.10 -16.99
CA HIS A 228 -11.98 -21.87 -18.31
C HIS A 228 -11.36 -20.64 -18.99
N GLU A 229 -11.62 -20.49 -20.29
CA GLU A 229 -11.27 -19.31 -21.05
C GLU A 229 -12.34 -18.98 -22.09
N LEU A 230 -12.42 -17.73 -22.51
CA LEU A 230 -13.25 -17.29 -23.63
C LEU A 230 -12.39 -17.26 -24.89
N THR A 231 -12.74 -18.09 -25.88
CA THR A 231 -12.16 -17.98 -27.23
C THR A 231 -12.94 -16.93 -28.01
N ALA A 232 -12.30 -15.79 -28.25
CA ALA A 232 -12.97 -14.62 -28.82
C ALA A 232 -13.23 -14.81 -30.32
N ASP A 233 -14.42 -14.43 -30.75
CA ASP A 233 -14.76 -14.29 -32.18
C ASP A 233 -14.89 -12.83 -32.61
N TRP A 234 -15.12 -11.92 -31.66
CA TRP A 234 -15.18 -10.48 -31.89
C TRP A 234 -14.98 -9.70 -30.59
N PHE A 235 -14.46 -8.49 -30.71
CA PHE A 235 -14.37 -7.55 -29.59
C PHE A 235 -14.45 -6.10 -30.10
N SER A 236 -14.76 -5.17 -29.22
CA SER A 236 -14.71 -3.73 -29.48
C SER A 236 -14.22 -2.98 -28.24
N VAL A 237 -13.43 -1.94 -28.46
CA VAL A 237 -12.99 -1.05 -27.38
C VAL A 237 -14.10 -0.05 -27.09
N VAL A 238 -14.62 -0.09 -25.86
CA VAL A 238 -15.65 0.85 -25.38
C VAL A 238 -15.01 2.16 -24.95
N GLY A 239 -13.90 2.07 -24.22
CA GLY A 239 -13.19 3.22 -23.69
C GLY A 239 -11.74 2.88 -23.43
N LYS A 240 -10.83 3.57 -24.12
CA LYS A 240 -9.40 3.30 -24.08
C LYS A 240 -8.76 3.98 -22.86
N ALA A 241 -7.92 3.24 -22.14
CA ALA A 241 -7.14 3.80 -21.05
C ALA A 241 -5.85 4.48 -21.55
N PRO A 242 -5.28 5.44 -20.81
CA PRO A 242 -4.03 6.10 -21.19
C PRO A 242 -2.86 5.11 -21.33
N GLY A 243 -1.91 5.46 -22.21
CA GLY A 243 -0.60 4.81 -22.35
C GLY A 243 0.54 5.80 -22.05
N GLY A 244 1.79 5.39 -22.29
CA GLY A 244 2.96 6.26 -22.03
C GLY A 244 3.08 6.62 -20.55
N ASP A 245 3.41 7.87 -20.24
CA ASP A 245 3.65 8.33 -18.86
C ASP A 245 2.41 8.24 -17.95
N GLU A 246 1.21 8.32 -18.53
CA GLU A 246 -0.08 8.20 -17.83
C GLU A 246 -0.59 6.75 -17.75
N ALA A 247 0.20 5.77 -18.22
CA ALA A 247 -0.18 4.36 -18.16
C ALA A 247 -0.47 3.89 -16.73
N PHE A 248 -1.44 3.00 -16.57
CA PHE A 248 -1.87 2.50 -15.26
C PHE A 248 -0.70 1.99 -14.39
N LEU A 249 0.20 1.19 -14.96
CA LEU A 249 1.37 0.66 -14.24
C LEU A 249 2.38 1.73 -13.82
N ASN A 250 2.40 2.86 -14.52
CA ASN A 250 3.21 4.02 -14.16
C ASN A 250 2.58 4.82 -13.02
N LYS A 251 1.28 4.65 -12.74
CA LYS A 251 0.56 5.25 -11.60
C LYS A 251 0.48 4.28 -10.40
N VAL A 252 0.36 2.98 -10.64
CA VAL A 252 0.22 1.93 -9.62
C VAL A 252 0.96 0.67 -10.06
N SER A 253 2.02 0.26 -9.35
CA SER A 253 2.68 -1.04 -9.57
C SER A 253 2.36 -2.01 -8.44
N GLU A 254 1.60 -3.08 -8.73
CA GLU A 254 1.20 -4.12 -7.75
C GLU A 254 2.41 -4.79 -7.07
N VAL A 255 3.49 -5.01 -7.82
CA VAL A 255 4.75 -5.62 -7.34
C VAL A 255 5.33 -4.87 -6.13
N SER A 256 5.08 -3.57 -6.00
CA SER A 256 5.60 -2.77 -4.89
C SER A 256 4.90 -3.06 -3.56
N LEU A 257 3.63 -3.48 -3.53
CA LEU A 257 2.86 -3.65 -2.29
C LEU A 257 3.17 -4.98 -1.61
N ASP A 258 3.18 -6.09 -2.35
CA ASP A 258 3.43 -7.42 -1.78
C ASP A 258 4.91 -7.63 -1.39
N LEU A 259 5.86 -7.07 -2.15
CA LEU A 259 7.29 -7.08 -1.78
C LEU A 259 7.55 -6.28 -0.51
N ARG A 260 6.89 -5.14 -0.32
CA ARG A 260 7.01 -4.33 0.90
C ARG A 260 6.43 -5.03 2.11
N HIS A 261 5.26 -5.65 1.99
CA HIS A 261 4.68 -6.46 3.06
C HIS A 261 5.57 -7.64 3.44
N ALA A 262 6.21 -8.28 2.46
CA ALA A 262 7.16 -9.36 2.71
C ALA A 262 8.44 -8.86 3.43
N GLN A 263 9.02 -7.75 2.96
CA GLN A 263 10.24 -7.16 3.56
C GLN A 263 10.00 -6.61 4.97
N GLN A 264 8.89 -5.88 5.19
CA GLN A 264 8.54 -5.30 6.50
C GLN A 264 8.17 -6.36 7.55
N ARG A 265 7.90 -7.59 7.12
CA ARG A 265 7.65 -8.76 7.98
C ARG A 265 8.86 -9.69 8.12
N GLY A 266 9.99 -9.38 7.47
CA GLY A 266 11.21 -10.18 7.58
C GLY A 266 11.24 -11.46 6.73
N TYR A 267 10.36 -11.61 5.73
CA TYR A 267 10.41 -12.75 4.80
C TYR A 267 11.57 -12.56 3.81
N SER A 268 12.67 -13.30 4.00
CA SER A 268 13.94 -13.14 3.27
C SER A 268 14.05 -13.89 1.94
N LYS A 269 12.97 -14.51 1.43
CA LYS A 269 13.02 -15.45 0.30
C LYS A 269 12.02 -15.17 -0.83
N LEU A 270 11.94 -13.94 -1.35
CA LEU A 270 11.40 -13.74 -2.70
C LEU A 270 12.55 -13.51 -3.70
N ILE A 271 12.72 -14.45 -4.64
CA ILE A 271 13.65 -14.33 -5.75
C ILE A 271 13.07 -13.29 -6.73
N ILE A 272 13.77 -12.17 -6.90
CA ILE A 272 13.41 -11.09 -7.81
C ILE A 272 13.96 -11.41 -9.21
N PRO A 273 13.14 -11.44 -10.29
CA PRO A 273 13.65 -11.39 -11.65
C PRO A 273 14.32 -10.02 -11.89
N PRO A 274 15.55 -9.96 -12.40
CA PRO A 274 16.37 -8.73 -12.46
C PRO A 274 15.89 -7.65 -13.43
N SER A 275 14.69 -7.77 -14.04
CA SER A 275 14.21 -6.84 -15.07
C SER A 275 13.34 -5.68 -14.58
N ASN A 276 13.10 -5.53 -13.27
CA ASN A 276 12.18 -4.51 -12.72
C ASN A 276 12.82 -3.62 -11.62
N SER A 277 14.08 -3.24 -11.78
CA SER A 277 14.84 -2.43 -10.81
C SER A 277 14.37 -0.96 -10.64
N TYR A 278 13.34 -0.52 -11.37
CA TYR A 278 12.83 0.86 -11.30
C TYR A 278 11.67 1.08 -10.30
N PHE A 279 11.13 0.03 -9.68
CA PHE A 279 9.87 0.12 -8.93
C PHE A 279 10.00 -0.05 -7.41
N GLN A 280 11.21 0.03 -6.85
CA GLN A 280 11.43 -0.34 -5.45
C GLN A 280 10.96 0.69 -4.41
N ASP A 281 10.76 1.98 -4.73
CA ASP A 281 10.44 2.97 -3.68
C ASP A 281 9.45 4.06 -4.15
N ARG A 282 8.16 3.71 -4.29
CA ARG A 282 7.10 4.72 -4.42
C ARG A 282 6.58 5.08 -3.03
N ASP A 283 6.69 6.35 -2.66
CA ASP A 283 6.21 6.92 -1.40
C ASP A 283 4.77 6.43 -1.10
N PRO A 284 4.51 5.83 0.09
CA PRO A 284 3.17 5.44 0.52
C PRO A 284 2.10 6.54 0.35
N SER A 285 2.48 7.82 0.46
CA SER A 285 1.58 8.95 0.26
C SER A 285 0.98 8.97 -1.16
N LEU A 286 1.79 8.73 -2.19
CA LEU A 286 1.37 8.74 -3.59
C LEU A 286 0.36 7.63 -3.89
N LEU A 287 0.50 6.46 -3.24
CA LEU A 287 -0.45 5.36 -3.39
C LEU A 287 -1.75 5.61 -2.62
N ALA A 288 -1.70 6.34 -1.51
CA ALA A 288 -2.89 6.79 -0.79
C ALA A 288 -3.68 7.80 -1.65
N ASP A 289 -3.02 8.75 -2.29
CA ASP A 289 -3.67 9.71 -3.21
C ASP A 289 -4.26 9.00 -4.43
N ALA A 290 -3.53 8.04 -4.99
CA ALA A 290 -3.98 7.21 -6.11
C ALA A 290 -4.84 6.00 -5.68
N ARG A 291 -5.39 5.97 -4.46
CA ARG A 291 -6.09 4.80 -3.91
C ARG A 291 -7.22 4.30 -4.82
N HIS A 292 -7.92 5.21 -5.50
CA HIS A 292 -8.95 4.88 -6.50
C HIS A 292 -8.46 4.01 -7.67
N LEU A 293 -7.18 4.05 -8.01
CA LEU A 293 -6.52 3.16 -8.96
C LEU A 293 -5.97 1.90 -8.28
N VAL A 294 -5.40 2.04 -7.07
CA VAL A 294 -4.90 0.90 -6.28
C VAL A 294 -6.01 -0.13 -6.01
N LEU A 295 -7.22 0.35 -5.72
CA LEU A 295 -8.41 -0.48 -5.49
C LEU A 295 -8.82 -1.34 -6.68
N ARG A 296 -8.26 -1.10 -7.88
CA ARG A 296 -8.50 -1.94 -9.06
C ARG A 296 -7.60 -3.17 -9.12
N GLY A 297 -6.53 -3.19 -8.32
CA GLY A 297 -5.63 -4.34 -8.19
C GLY A 297 -6.30 -5.54 -7.50
N GLU A 298 -5.75 -6.73 -7.72
CA GLU A 298 -6.32 -7.99 -7.21
C GLU A 298 -6.38 -7.99 -5.67
N THR A 299 -5.27 -7.64 -5.03
CA THR A 299 -5.14 -7.62 -3.56
C THR A 299 -6.13 -6.66 -2.90
N ALA A 300 -6.11 -5.38 -3.26
CA ALA A 300 -6.93 -4.35 -2.62
C ALA A 300 -8.43 -4.58 -2.84
N SER A 301 -8.84 -4.98 -4.06
CA SER A 301 -10.25 -5.30 -4.34
C SER A 301 -10.72 -6.55 -3.59
N THR A 302 -9.85 -7.55 -3.43
CA THR A 302 -10.17 -8.77 -2.69
C THR A 302 -10.38 -8.50 -1.21
N VAL A 303 -9.54 -7.67 -0.58
CA VAL A 303 -9.73 -7.23 0.82
C VAL A 303 -11.09 -6.56 1.02
N LEU A 304 -11.54 -5.71 0.09
CA LEU A 304 -12.85 -5.07 0.19
C LEU A 304 -14.02 -6.04 -0.03
N LYS A 305 -13.85 -7.07 -0.87
CA LYS A 305 -14.85 -8.13 -1.01
C LYS A 305 -14.96 -8.94 0.27
N VAL A 306 -13.83 -9.27 0.90
CA VAL A 306 -13.81 -9.94 2.22
C VAL A 306 -14.45 -9.05 3.29
N ARG A 307 -14.15 -7.73 3.30
CA ARG A 307 -14.82 -6.75 4.18
C ARG A 307 -16.34 -6.81 4.09
N ALA A 308 -16.88 -6.78 2.87
CA ALA A 308 -18.32 -6.83 2.68
C ALA A 308 -18.94 -8.14 3.22
N ALA A 309 -18.28 -9.28 2.97
CA ALA A 309 -18.75 -10.57 3.46
C ALA A 309 -18.62 -10.71 4.98
N LEU A 310 -17.56 -10.15 5.58
CA LEU A 310 -17.34 -10.15 7.02
C LEU A 310 -18.40 -9.33 7.76
N LEU A 311 -18.75 -8.15 7.24
CA LEU A 311 -19.84 -7.32 7.76
C LEU A 311 -21.19 -8.04 7.73
N GLN A 312 -21.50 -8.72 6.62
CA GLN A 312 -22.70 -9.54 6.53
C GLN A 312 -22.67 -10.69 7.54
N SER A 313 -21.51 -11.36 7.66
CA SER A 313 -21.35 -12.49 8.57
C SER A 313 -21.52 -12.09 10.04
N PHE A 314 -21.05 -10.90 10.44
CA PHE A 314 -21.33 -10.36 11.78
C PHE A 314 -22.82 -10.16 12.02
N ARG A 315 -23.53 -9.51 11.09
CA ARG A 315 -24.99 -9.32 11.21
C ARG A 315 -25.73 -10.65 11.30
N ASP A 316 -25.32 -11.64 10.49
CA ASP A 316 -25.92 -12.98 10.52
C ASP A 316 -25.63 -13.72 11.84
N SER A 317 -24.43 -13.58 12.40
CA SER A 317 -24.06 -14.13 13.72
C SER A 317 -24.88 -13.48 14.83
N TYR A 318 -24.98 -12.14 14.84
CA TYR A 318 -25.79 -11.42 15.82
C TYR A 318 -27.27 -11.78 15.74
N ALA A 319 -27.83 -11.85 14.53
CA ALA A 319 -29.21 -12.29 14.33
C ALA A 319 -29.43 -13.73 14.81
N ASN A 320 -28.45 -14.62 14.61
CA ASN A 320 -28.50 -15.99 15.12
C ASN A 320 -28.44 -16.06 16.65
N LEU A 321 -27.71 -15.14 17.29
CA LEU A 321 -27.61 -15.03 18.75
C LEU A 321 -28.77 -14.23 19.37
N GLY A 322 -29.67 -13.67 18.56
CA GLY A 322 -30.86 -12.96 19.02
C GLY A 322 -30.67 -11.48 19.32
N LEU A 323 -29.53 -10.87 18.93
CA LEU A 323 -29.28 -9.45 19.15
C LEU A 323 -29.99 -8.59 18.09
N LEU A 324 -30.47 -7.42 18.51
CA LEU A 324 -31.13 -6.45 17.65
C LEU A 324 -30.17 -5.34 17.18
N GLU A 325 -30.13 -5.06 15.87
CA GLU A 325 -29.36 -3.95 15.31
C GLU A 325 -30.05 -2.61 15.65
N VAL A 326 -29.29 -1.66 16.21
CA VAL A 326 -29.74 -0.29 16.49
C VAL A 326 -28.83 0.72 15.76
N THR A 327 -29.30 1.97 15.62
CA THR A 327 -28.57 3.04 14.93
C THR A 327 -28.39 4.25 15.86
N PRO A 328 -27.31 4.28 16.66
CA PRO A 328 -27.02 5.39 17.58
C PRO A 328 -26.55 6.66 16.85
N PRO A 329 -26.60 7.84 17.51
CA PRO A 329 -26.14 9.09 16.91
C PRO A 329 -24.61 9.18 16.85
N CYS A 330 -24.07 9.68 15.73
CA CYS A 330 -22.62 9.94 15.60
C CYS A 330 -22.20 11.34 16.10
N MET A 331 -23.16 12.25 16.28
CA MET A 331 -22.93 13.60 16.80
C MET A 331 -23.37 13.63 18.26
N VAL A 332 -22.44 13.93 19.17
CA VAL A 332 -22.63 13.78 20.61
C VAL A 332 -22.21 15.03 21.36
N GLN A 333 -22.67 15.15 22.60
CA GLN A 333 -22.25 16.21 23.54
C GLN A 333 -21.51 15.65 24.76
N THR A 334 -21.25 14.33 24.77
CA THR A 334 -20.63 13.58 25.85
C THR A 334 -19.39 12.84 25.33
N GLN A 335 -18.43 12.61 26.22
CA GLN A 335 -17.22 11.81 25.94
C GLN A 335 -17.40 10.38 26.46
N VAL A 336 -16.70 9.41 25.87
CA VAL A 336 -16.76 8.00 26.31
C VAL A 336 -15.38 7.48 26.69
N GLU A 337 -14.39 7.66 25.81
CA GLU A 337 -13.02 7.10 25.95
C GLU A 337 -11.99 8.19 26.30
N GLY A 338 -12.40 9.17 27.12
CA GLY A 338 -11.60 10.31 27.52
C GLY A 338 -11.65 11.50 26.56
N GLY A 339 -11.52 12.71 27.09
CA GLY A 339 -11.76 13.95 26.33
C GLY A 339 -10.65 14.40 25.38
N SER A 340 -9.47 13.78 25.46
CA SER A 340 -8.27 14.24 24.73
C SER A 340 -8.28 13.90 23.23
N THR A 341 -9.16 12.99 22.79
CA THR A 341 -9.18 12.45 21.42
C THR A 341 -10.53 12.67 20.70
N LEU A 342 -11.31 13.67 21.11
CA LEU A 342 -12.56 14.03 20.43
C LEU A 342 -12.33 15.01 19.28
N PHE A 343 -12.96 14.76 18.12
CA PHE A 343 -13.14 15.78 17.10
C PHE A 343 -14.29 16.70 17.49
N SER A 344 -14.02 17.98 17.73
CA SER A 344 -15.03 18.98 18.04
C SER A 344 -15.51 19.74 16.80
N PHE A 345 -16.77 20.16 16.81
CA PHE A 345 -17.36 21.02 15.78
C PHE A 345 -18.49 21.88 16.35
N ASP A 346 -18.85 22.94 15.64
CA ASP A 346 -20.00 23.79 15.96
C ASP A 346 -21.30 23.18 15.41
N TYR A 347 -22.24 22.88 16.29
CA TYR A 347 -23.57 22.37 15.95
C TYR A 347 -24.61 23.45 16.24
N TYR A 348 -24.78 24.36 15.26
CA TYR A 348 -25.73 25.48 15.33
C TYR A 348 -25.48 26.42 16.53
N GLY A 349 -24.21 26.73 16.81
CA GLY A 349 -23.81 27.56 17.96
C GLY A 349 -23.61 26.80 19.27
N ALA A 350 -23.87 25.49 19.30
CA ALA A 350 -23.58 24.62 20.44
C ALA A 350 -22.34 23.75 20.17
N PRO A 351 -21.45 23.53 21.15
CA PRO A 351 -20.34 22.58 21.00
C PRO A 351 -20.87 21.16 20.86
N ALA A 352 -20.35 20.43 19.87
CA ALA A 352 -20.61 19.01 19.66
C ALA A 352 -19.32 18.29 19.25
N TYR A 353 -19.37 16.96 19.31
CA TYR A 353 -18.25 16.10 19.02
C TYR A 353 -18.68 14.92 18.15
N LEU A 354 -17.73 14.39 17.37
CA LEU A 354 -17.93 13.10 16.72
C LEU A 354 -17.71 11.97 17.74
N THR A 355 -18.57 10.96 17.69
CA THR A 355 -18.57 9.87 18.67
C THR A 355 -17.27 9.05 18.66
N GLN A 356 -16.75 8.72 19.85
CA GLN A 356 -15.66 7.75 20.00
C GLN A 356 -16.17 6.30 20.09
N SER A 357 -17.40 6.14 20.56
CA SER A 357 -18.06 4.86 20.84
C SER A 357 -19.54 5.12 21.08
N SER A 358 -20.38 4.18 20.65
CA SER A 358 -21.82 4.21 20.86
C SER A 358 -22.27 3.49 22.13
N GLN A 359 -21.33 2.93 22.90
CA GLN A 359 -21.59 2.07 24.06
C GLN A 359 -22.64 2.66 25.01
N LEU A 360 -22.50 3.92 25.42
CA LEU A 360 -23.42 4.52 26.38
C LEU A 360 -24.87 4.54 25.87
N TYR A 361 -25.08 4.69 24.56
CA TYR A 361 -26.40 4.60 23.95
C TYR A 361 -26.91 3.15 23.88
N LEU A 362 -26.05 2.18 23.59
CA LEU A 362 -26.41 0.76 23.60
C LEU A 362 -26.89 0.33 25.00
N GLU A 363 -26.22 0.78 26.06
CA GLU A 363 -26.65 0.54 27.44
C GLU A 363 -28.08 1.03 27.71
N THR A 364 -28.51 2.16 27.10
CA THR A 364 -29.89 2.66 27.24
C THR A 364 -30.94 1.83 26.52
N CYS A 365 -30.53 0.99 25.56
CA CYS A 365 -31.45 0.16 24.79
C CYS A 365 -31.83 -1.12 25.55
N LEU A 366 -30.96 -1.60 26.43
CA LEU A 366 -31.11 -2.88 27.12
C LEU A 366 -32.48 -3.06 27.80
N PRO A 367 -33.01 -2.09 28.57
CA PRO A 367 -34.28 -2.29 29.28
C PRO A 367 -35.50 -2.39 28.35
N SER A 368 -35.36 -2.02 27.08
CA SER A 368 -36.45 -1.98 26.09
C SER A 368 -36.32 -3.06 25.02
N LEU A 369 -35.10 -3.28 24.51
CA LEU A 369 -34.83 -4.12 23.35
C LEU A 369 -34.12 -5.43 23.70
N GLY A 370 -33.65 -5.59 24.94
CA GLY A 370 -32.76 -6.68 25.31
C GLY A 370 -31.36 -6.48 24.72
N ASP A 371 -30.71 -7.56 24.32
CA ASP A 371 -29.35 -7.51 23.79
C ASP A 371 -29.32 -6.81 22.41
N VAL A 372 -28.41 -5.86 22.24
CA VAL A 372 -28.34 -5.01 21.04
C VAL A 372 -26.93 -4.91 20.49
N PHE A 373 -26.83 -4.58 19.21
CA PHE A 373 -25.57 -4.24 18.56
C PHE A 373 -25.72 -3.07 17.58
N CYS A 374 -24.61 -2.44 17.22
CA CYS A 374 -24.56 -1.53 16.09
C CYS A 374 -23.29 -1.77 15.26
N VAL A 375 -23.39 -1.43 13.97
CA VAL A 375 -22.24 -1.28 13.07
C VAL A 375 -22.22 0.18 12.63
N ALA A 376 -21.41 1.00 13.29
CA ALA A 376 -21.36 2.44 13.10
C ALA A 376 -19.92 2.94 13.02
N GLU A 377 -19.72 4.15 12.49
CA GLU A 377 -18.39 4.76 12.49
C GLU A 377 -18.08 5.33 13.88
N SER A 378 -16.83 5.16 14.32
CA SER A 378 -16.26 5.83 15.49
C SER A 378 -15.05 6.65 15.08
N PHE A 379 -14.81 7.73 15.80
CA PHE A 379 -13.83 8.75 15.44
C PHE A 379 -12.86 8.99 16.60
N ARG A 380 -11.56 9.03 16.29
CA ARG A 380 -10.50 9.29 17.28
C ARG A 380 -9.52 10.33 16.75
N ALA A 381 -9.46 11.48 17.41
CA ALA A 381 -8.53 12.56 17.14
C ALA A 381 -7.15 12.32 17.78
N GLU A 382 -6.67 11.08 17.76
CA GLU A 382 -5.35 10.71 18.25
C GLU A 382 -4.26 11.23 17.31
N LYS A 383 -3.26 11.92 17.85
CA LYS A 383 -2.08 12.37 17.09
C LYS A 383 -1.07 11.23 16.92
N SER A 384 -1.52 10.07 16.46
CA SER A 384 -0.73 8.85 16.38
C SER A 384 -0.80 8.23 14.98
N HIS A 385 0.35 8.09 14.33
CA HIS A 385 0.46 7.47 13.01
C HIS A 385 1.08 6.07 13.12
N THR A 386 0.30 5.10 13.62
CA THR A 386 0.73 3.68 13.70
C THR A 386 0.06 2.81 12.62
N ARG A 387 0.27 1.51 12.68
CA ARG A 387 -0.28 0.51 11.73
C ARG A 387 -1.71 0.08 12.06
N ARG A 388 -2.24 0.42 13.24
CA ARG A 388 -3.54 -0.04 13.74
C ARG A 388 -4.53 1.07 14.09
N HIS A 389 -4.15 2.33 13.93
CA HIS A 389 -5.00 3.50 14.23
C HIS A 389 -5.51 4.15 12.93
N LEU A 390 -6.77 4.54 12.97
CA LEU A 390 -7.48 5.34 11.97
C LEU A 390 -8.24 6.44 12.72
N SER A 391 -8.41 7.59 12.08
CA SER A 391 -9.20 8.70 12.62
C SER A 391 -10.71 8.45 12.51
N GLU A 392 -11.11 7.59 11.56
CA GLU A 392 -12.48 7.12 11.31
C GLU A 392 -12.39 5.61 11.01
N TYR A 393 -13.16 4.81 11.73
CA TYR A 393 -13.18 3.35 11.56
C TYR A 393 -14.56 2.76 11.84
N THR A 394 -14.86 1.63 11.18
CA THR A 394 -16.12 0.93 11.41
C THR A 394 -16.03 0.15 12.71
N HIS A 395 -16.79 0.59 13.70
CA HIS A 395 -16.88 0.03 15.03
C HIS A 395 -18.10 -0.89 15.12
N VAL A 396 -17.85 -2.17 15.40
CA VAL A 396 -18.89 -3.16 15.68
C VAL A 396 -19.02 -3.27 17.19
N GLU A 397 -20.09 -2.74 17.75
CA GLU A 397 -20.30 -2.66 19.19
C GLU A 397 -21.55 -3.46 19.58
N ALA A 398 -21.52 -4.15 20.71
CA ALA A 398 -22.66 -4.87 21.25
C ALA A 398 -22.73 -4.74 22.77
N GLU A 399 -23.95 -4.74 23.30
CA GLU A 399 -24.23 -4.63 24.73
C GLU A 399 -25.31 -5.66 25.09
N LEU A 400 -25.09 -6.36 26.20
CA LEU A 400 -25.91 -7.48 26.66
C LEU A 400 -26.36 -7.24 28.10
N ALA A 401 -27.58 -7.70 28.43
CA ALA A 401 -28.15 -7.58 29.76
C ALA A 401 -28.16 -8.91 30.53
N PHE A 402 -28.17 -8.83 31.86
CA PHE A 402 -28.31 -9.97 32.77
C PHE A 402 -27.25 -11.06 32.63
N LEU A 403 -25.99 -10.64 32.47
CA LEU A 403 -24.84 -11.55 32.34
C LEU A 403 -23.75 -11.27 33.38
N THR A 404 -22.92 -12.27 33.59
CA THR A 404 -21.66 -12.22 34.34
C THR A 404 -20.48 -11.96 33.41
N PHE A 405 -19.32 -11.60 33.97
CA PHE A 405 -18.11 -11.40 33.18
C PHE A 405 -17.69 -12.66 32.40
N ASN A 406 -17.87 -13.86 32.96
CA ASN A 406 -17.56 -15.10 32.24
C ASN A 406 -18.49 -15.33 31.04
N GLU A 407 -19.79 -15.04 31.19
CA GLU A 407 -20.75 -15.14 30.09
C GLU A 407 -20.47 -14.11 28.99
N LEU A 408 -19.95 -12.91 29.34
CA LEU A 408 -19.46 -11.94 28.36
C LEU A 408 -18.28 -12.50 27.55
N LEU A 409 -17.31 -13.15 28.21
CA LEU A 409 -16.18 -13.79 27.53
C LEU A 409 -16.63 -14.94 26.61
N ASP A 410 -17.58 -15.75 27.06
CA ASP A 410 -18.12 -16.87 26.28
C ASP A 410 -18.90 -16.36 25.06
N HIS A 411 -19.71 -15.30 25.22
CA HIS A 411 -20.40 -14.64 24.11
C HIS A 411 -19.42 -14.04 23.10
N LEU A 412 -18.38 -13.35 23.56
CA LEU A 412 -17.33 -12.78 22.73
C LEU A 412 -16.60 -13.83 21.91
N GLU A 413 -16.26 -14.97 22.51
CA GLU A 413 -15.66 -16.09 21.79
C GLU A 413 -16.63 -16.62 20.71
N GLU A 414 -17.88 -16.88 21.09
CA GLU A 414 -18.90 -17.44 20.20
C GLU A 414 -19.14 -16.54 18.97
N VAL A 415 -19.34 -15.23 19.15
CA VAL A 415 -19.63 -14.33 18.03
C VAL A 415 -18.45 -14.20 17.05
N ILE A 416 -17.21 -14.14 17.56
CA ILE A 416 -16.01 -14.08 16.73
C ILE A 416 -15.84 -15.38 15.96
N CYS A 417 -15.94 -16.50 16.66
CA CYS A 417 -15.79 -17.83 16.08
C CYS A 417 -16.88 -18.14 15.06
N GLN A 418 -18.15 -17.88 15.37
CA GLN A 418 -19.26 -18.08 14.44
C GLN A 418 -19.11 -17.22 13.19
N THR A 419 -18.69 -15.96 13.34
CA THR A 419 -18.46 -15.05 12.21
C THR A 419 -17.32 -15.57 11.31
N VAL A 420 -16.22 -16.02 11.90
CA VAL A 420 -15.11 -16.63 11.15
C VAL A 420 -15.55 -17.92 10.44
N ASP A 421 -16.29 -18.80 11.11
CA ASP A 421 -16.80 -20.03 10.51
C ASP A 421 -17.69 -19.76 9.30
N ARG A 422 -18.61 -18.79 9.41
CA ARG A 422 -19.49 -18.37 8.31
C ARG A 422 -18.68 -17.89 7.11
N VAL A 423 -17.65 -17.09 7.34
CA VAL A 423 -16.75 -16.60 6.29
C VAL A 423 -16.01 -17.76 5.61
N LEU A 424 -15.50 -18.72 6.39
CA LEU A 424 -14.71 -19.83 5.86
C LEU A 424 -15.57 -20.95 5.24
N ALA A 425 -16.86 -21.02 5.58
CA ALA A 425 -17.80 -21.97 5.00
C ALA A 425 -18.09 -21.72 3.51
N GLU A 426 -17.91 -20.48 3.02
CA GLU A 426 -18.08 -20.14 1.60
C GLU A 426 -16.78 -20.37 0.83
N PRO A 427 -16.70 -21.39 -0.06
CA PRO A 427 -15.43 -21.80 -0.68
C PRO A 427 -14.76 -20.70 -1.51
N LYS A 428 -15.56 -19.86 -2.19
CA LYS A 428 -15.02 -18.74 -2.98
C LYS A 428 -14.40 -17.68 -2.09
N LEU A 429 -15.00 -17.40 -0.94
CA LEU A 429 -14.50 -16.43 0.02
C LEU A 429 -13.24 -16.95 0.70
N LYS A 430 -13.23 -18.23 1.09
CA LYS A 430 -12.00 -18.89 1.57
C LYS A 430 -10.87 -18.78 0.54
N ALA A 431 -11.13 -19.11 -0.73
CA ALA A 431 -10.12 -18.99 -1.78
C ALA A 431 -9.62 -17.54 -1.97
N MET A 432 -10.50 -16.55 -1.85
CA MET A 432 -10.12 -15.13 -1.85
C MET A 432 -9.20 -14.80 -0.68
N ILE A 433 -9.53 -15.25 0.54
CA ILE A 433 -8.69 -15.04 1.73
C ILE A 433 -7.33 -15.72 1.52
N ASP A 434 -7.31 -16.99 1.14
CA ASP A 434 -6.09 -17.76 0.91
C ASP A 434 -5.17 -17.07 -0.12
N SER A 435 -5.73 -16.43 -1.16
CA SER A 435 -4.95 -15.70 -2.16
C SER A 435 -4.22 -14.45 -1.62
N LEU A 436 -4.62 -13.95 -0.46
CA LEU A 436 -3.97 -12.83 0.23
C LEU A 436 -2.83 -13.29 1.15
N TRP A 437 -2.66 -14.59 1.37
CA TRP A 437 -1.60 -15.15 2.20
C TRP A 437 -0.37 -15.52 1.36
N PRO A 438 0.83 -15.60 1.96
CA PRO A 438 2.02 -16.10 1.28
C PRO A 438 1.78 -17.49 0.67
N ALA A 439 2.46 -17.78 -0.43
CA ALA A 439 2.30 -19.05 -1.14
C ALA A 439 2.62 -20.24 -0.21
N GLY A 440 1.66 -21.16 -0.08
CA GLY A 440 1.75 -22.34 0.80
C GLY A 440 1.24 -22.10 2.22
N GLU A 441 0.81 -20.89 2.56
CA GLU A 441 0.14 -20.55 3.82
C GLU A 441 -1.35 -20.25 3.58
N SER A 442 -2.15 -20.31 4.64
CA SER A 442 -3.55 -19.89 4.61
C SER A 442 -4.00 -19.41 5.98
N PHE A 443 -5.03 -18.56 6.00
CA PHE A 443 -5.70 -18.22 7.24
C PHE A 443 -6.23 -19.49 7.93
N GLN A 444 -6.05 -19.56 9.25
CA GLN A 444 -6.55 -20.63 10.09
C GLN A 444 -7.61 -20.07 11.04
N ALA A 445 -8.70 -20.81 11.21
CA ALA A 445 -9.68 -20.49 12.23
C ALA A 445 -9.00 -20.49 13.62
N PRO A 446 -9.41 -19.59 14.52
CA PRO A 446 -8.83 -19.51 15.86
C PRO A 446 -9.12 -20.80 16.65
N GLN A 447 -8.15 -21.28 17.41
CA GLN A 447 -8.34 -22.42 18.31
C GLN A 447 -9.29 -22.05 19.46
N ARG A 448 -10.14 -22.98 19.86
CA ARG A 448 -11.10 -22.83 20.96
C ARG A 448 -10.79 -23.82 22.10
N PRO A 449 -11.04 -23.48 23.38
CA PRO A 449 -11.40 -22.15 23.85
C PRO A 449 -10.24 -21.17 23.76
N PHE A 450 -10.52 -19.86 23.76
CA PHE A 450 -9.50 -18.82 23.79
C PHE A 450 -8.76 -18.86 25.12
N MET A 451 -7.46 -18.56 25.09
CA MET A 451 -6.66 -18.51 26.31
C MET A 451 -7.11 -17.32 27.15
N ARG A 452 -7.28 -17.51 28.46
CA ARG A 452 -7.51 -16.39 29.40
C ARG A 452 -6.21 -16.09 30.15
N MET A 453 -5.87 -14.82 30.26
CA MET A 453 -4.65 -14.35 30.94
C MET A 453 -4.98 -13.12 31.77
N ASP A 454 -4.66 -13.13 33.05
CA ASP A 454 -4.76 -11.94 33.90
C ASP A 454 -3.66 -10.94 33.52
N TYR A 455 -3.96 -9.65 33.59
CA TYR A 455 -3.00 -8.56 33.35
C TYR A 455 -1.69 -8.75 34.12
N ARG A 456 -1.74 -9.19 35.38
CA ARG A 456 -0.55 -9.41 36.22
C ARG A 456 0.30 -10.55 35.68
N ASP A 457 -0.33 -11.60 35.14
CA ASP A 457 0.36 -12.70 34.48
C ASP A 457 1.00 -12.26 33.17
N ALA A 458 0.37 -11.33 32.42
CA ALA A 458 0.97 -10.73 31.23
C ALA A 458 2.21 -9.90 31.57
N ILE A 459 2.16 -9.05 32.61
CA ILE A 459 3.34 -8.30 33.10
C ILE A 459 4.47 -9.27 33.48
N LYS A 460 4.14 -10.35 34.19
CA LYS A 460 5.10 -11.40 34.53
C LYS A 460 5.69 -12.06 33.27
N TYR A 461 4.85 -12.41 32.29
CA TYR A 461 5.28 -13.01 31.03
C TYR A 461 6.26 -12.10 30.30
N LEU A 462 5.93 -10.82 30.15
CA LEU A 462 6.78 -9.83 29.47
C LEU A 462 8.17 -9.76 30.10
N ASN A 463 8.22 -9.66 31.43
CA ASN A 463 9.48 -9.61 32.18
C ASN A 463 10.28 -10.91 32.08
N ASP A 464 9.63 -12.07 32.23
CA ASP A 464 10.29 -13.40 32.11
C ASP A 464 10.90 -13.63 30.72
N HIS A 465 10.31 -13.04 29.67
CA HIS A 465 10.75 -13.17 28.27
C HIS A 465 11.62 -12.00 27.79
N ASN A 466 12.05 -11.10 28.70
CA ASN A 466 12.84 -9.90 28.39
C ASN A 466 12.20 -9.03 27.29
N ILE A 467 10.87 -8.89 27.33
CA ILE A 467 10.12 -7.91 26.55
C ILE A 467 10.04 -6.67 27.41
N LEU A 468 10.78 -5.63 27.00
CA LEU A 468 10.95 -4.42 27.79
C LEU A 468 10.01 -3.32 27.30
N ARG A 469 9.66 -2.40 28.21
CA ARG A 469 8.97 -1.16 27.86
C ARG A 469 9.98 -0.05 27.55
N PRO A 470 9.64 0.90 26.67
CA PRO A 470 10.42 2.12 26.50
C PRO A 470 10.50 2.89 27.82
N GLY A 471 11.72 3.23 28.26
CA GLY A 471 11.90 4.08 29.44
C GLY A 471 11.87 5.57 29.09
N PRO A 472 11.59 6.44 30.09
CA PRO A 472 11.50 7.89 29.89
C PRO A 472 12.81 8.53 29.40
N ASP A 473 13.96 7.92 29.69
CA ASP A 473 15.29 8.40 29.28
C ASP A 473 15.82 7.68 28.02
N GLY A 474 14.95 6.97 27.29
CA GLY A 474 15.34 6.14 26.14
C GLY A 474 16.07 4.85 26.51
N VAL A 475 16.12 4.50 27.81
CA VAL A 475 16.64 3.22 28.31
C VAL A 475 15.47 2.30 28.61
N ASP A 476 15.32 1.24 27.82
CA ASP A 476 14.27 0.25 28.01
C ASP A 476 14.37 -0.43 29.39
N GLY A 477 13.23 -0.68 30.02
CA GLY A 477 13.14 -1.24 31.37
C GLY A 477 12.08 -2.33 31.50
N PRO A 478 12.05 -3.04 32.63
CA PRO A 478 11.00 -4.02 32.91
C PRO A 478 9.64 -3.33 33.06
N HIS A 479 8.59 -4.10 32.77
CA HIS A 479 7.21 -3.70 33.01
C HIS A 479 6.87 -3.81 34.50
N GLN A 480 6.03 -2.89 34.99
CA GLN A 480 5.53 -2.84 36.36
C GLN A 480 4.01 -2.96 36.36
N VAL A 481 3.45 -3.49 37.45
CA VAL A 481 2.00 -3.50 37.64
C VAL A 481 1.51 -2.05 37.72
N GLY A 482 0.53 -1.71 36.88
CA GLY A 482 0.03 -0.36 36.65
C GLY A 482 0.51 0.26 35.32
N ASP A 483 1.52 -0.31 34.67
CA ASP A 483 1.90 0.12 33.32
C ASP A 483 0.84 -0.30 32.29
N ASP A 484 0.55 0.60 31.35
CA ASP A 484 -0.14 0.23 30.11
C ASP A 484 0.77 -0.62 29.21
N ILE A 485 0.23 -1.69 28.62
CA ILE A 485 0.99 -2.61 27.76
C ILE A 485 0.88 -2.12 26.32
N ALA A 486 1.86 -1.33 25.88
CA ALA A 486 1.87 -0.76 24.53
C ALA A 486 1.86 -1.83 23.41
N GLU A 487 1.38 -1.42 22.22
CA GLU A 487 1.19 -2.24 21.00
C GLU A 487 2.35 -3.21 20.73
N ALA A 488 3.60 -2.74 20.83
CA ALA A 488 4.77 -3.54 20.48
C ALA A 488 4.99 -4.72 21.44
N ALA A 489 4.83 -4.49 22.75
CA ALA A 489 4.97 -5.52 23.78
C ALA A 489 3.80 -6.52 23.72
N GLU A 490 2.58 -6.01 23.61
CA GLU A 490 1.34 -6.77 23.45
C GLU A 490 1.44 -7.74 22.26
N ARG A 491 1.82 -7.23 21.07
CA ARG A 491 2.00 -8.04 19.87
C ARG A 491 3.09 -9.09 20.04
N LYS A 492 4.26 -8.71 20.58
CA LYS A 492 5.37 -9.65 20.75
C LYS A 492 4.99 -10.81 21.66
N MET A 493 4.27 -10.54 22.76
CA MET A 493 3.72 -11.57 23.63
C MET A 493 2.73 -12.46 22.90
N THR A 494 1.76 -11.86 22.21
CA THR A 494 0.69 -12.59 21.51
C THR A 494 1.25 -13.48 20.39
N ASP A 495 2.22 -12.97 19.64
CA ASP A 495 2.90 -13.70 18.55
C ASP A 495 3.77 -14.86 19.08
N GLN A 496 4.44 -14.67 20.21
CA GLN A 496 5.22 -15.74 20.86
C GLN A 496 4.32 -16.86 21.42
N ILE A 497 3.15 -16.51 21.94
CA ILE A 497 2.16 -17.48 22.44
C ILE A 497 1.44 -18.18 21.29
N GLY A 498 1.17 -17.47 20.19
CA GLY A 498 0.60 -18.03 18.96
C GLY A 498 -0.86 -18.47 19.06
N LYS A 499 -1.62 -17.94 20.02
CA LYS A 499 -3.05 -18.23 20.24
C LYS A 499 -3.84 -16.95 20.49
N PRO A 500 -5.18 -16.94 20.26
CA PRO A 500 -6.05 -15.89 20.77
C PRO A 500 -6.00 -15.82 22.30
N ILE A 501 -5.91 -14.61 22.85
CA ILE A 501 -5.82 -14.37 24.30
C ILE A 501 -6.89 -13.35 24.70
N PHE A 502 -7.78 -13.72 25.61
CA PHE A 502 -8.51 -12.77 26.45
C PHE A 502 -7.58 -12.31 27.56
N LEU A 503 -7.02 -11.11 27.40
CA LEU A 503 -6.28 -10.43 28.46
C LEU A 503 -7.29 -9.71 29.35
N VAL A 504 -7.36 -10.07 30.63
CA VAL A 504 -8.42 -9.62 31.55
C VAL A 504 -7.88 -8.99 32.81
N GLY A 505 -8.74 -8.28 33.55
CA GLY A 505 -8.42 -7.84 34.91
C GLY A 505 -7.45 -6.67 34.95
N PHE A 506 -7.67 -5.64 34.13
CA PHE A 506 -6.78 -4.48 34.08
C PHE A 506 -6.96 -3.56 35.30
N PRO A 507 -5.88 -2.88 35.76
CA PRO A 507 -5.97 -1.85 36.80
C PRO A 507 -6.96 -0.75 36.41
N LYS A 508 -7.71 -0.24 37.38
CA LYS A 508 -8.73 0.79 37.14
C LYS A 508 -8.13 2.12 36.67
N GLU A 509 -6.90 2.42 37.05
CA GLU A 509 -6.22 3.70 36.76
C GLU A 509 -5.87 3.85 35.27
N ILE A 510 -5.84 2.75 34.51
CA ILE A 510 -5.51 2.73 33.08
C ILE A 510 -6.70 2.35 32.19
N LYS A 511 -7.91 2.31 32.75
CA LYS A 511 -9.14 1.92 32.06
C LYS A 511 -10.27 2.91 32.33
N SER A 512 -11.29 2.87 31.47
CA SER A 512 -12.38 3.85 31.44
C SER A 512 -13.25 3.80 32.70
N PHE A 513 -13.81 4.96 33.07
CA PHE A 513 -14.52 5.15 34.35
C PHE A 513 -15.76 4.26 34.52
N TYR A 514 -16.39 3.83 33.43
CA TYR A 514 -17.63 3.07 33.44
C TYR A 514 -17.43 1.57 33.76
N MET A 515 -16.18 1.08 33.80
CA MET A 515 -15.89 -0.35 33.93
C MET A 515 -16.11 -0.86 35.37
N GLN A 516 -16.91 -1.92 35.51
CA GLN A 516 -17.20 -2.59 36.79
C GLN A 516 -15.90 -3.02 37.49
N ARG A 517 -15.85 -2.88 38.82
CA ARG A 517 -14.71 -3.32 39.63
C ARG A 517 -14.82 -4.80 39.97
N ILE A 518 -13.68 -5.50 40.04
CA ILE A 518 -13.65 -6.89 40.50
C ILE A 518 -14.01 -6.94 41.98
N LYS A 519 -15.06 -7.69 42.33
CA LYS A 519 -15.49 -7.84 43.71
C LYS A 519 -14.39 -8.49 44.57
N GLY A 520 -13.94 -7.77 45.59
CA GLY A 520 -12.84 -8.19 46.47
C GLY A 520 -11.44 -7.83 45.99
N ASP A 521 -11.30 -7.23 44.80
CA ASP A 521 -10.04 -6.71 44.26
C ASP A 521 -10.30 -5.39 43.49
N GLU A 522 -10.82 -4.39 44.20
CA GLU A 522 -11.36 -3.12 43.66
C GLU A 522 -10.31 -2.21 42.99
N GLY A 523 -9.04 -2.60 43.02
CA GLY A 523 -7.98 -1.98 42.21
C GLY A 523 -8.05 -2.35 40.72
N TYR A 524 -8.84 -3.38 40.37
CA TYR A 524 -8.92 -3.93 39.03
C TYR A 524 -10.36 -3.97 38.52
N THR A 525 -10.49 -4.15 37.21
CA THR A 525 -11.76 -4.06 36.48
C THR A 525 -12.15 -5.40 35.85
N GLU A 526 -13.45 -5.66 35.74
CA GLU A 526 -14.00 -6.75 34.93
C GLU A 526 -13.96 -6.36 33.44
N SER A 527 -12.74 -6.20 32.93
CA SER A 527 -12.42 -5.78 31.57
C SER A 527 -11.69 -6.87 30.81
N VAL A 528 -11.83 -6.84 29.49
CA VAL A 528 -11.21 -7.79 28.57
C VAL A 528 -10.74 -7.08 27.31
N ASP A 529 -9.52 -7.40 26.89
CA ASP A 529 -9.02 -7.12 25.55
C ASP A 529 -8.78 -8.47 24.84
N LEU A 530 -9.30 -8.64 23.61
CA LEU A 530 -9.04 -9.84 22.79
C LEU A 530 -7.84 -9.59 21.88
N LEU A 531 -6.75 -10.29 22.17
CA LEU A 531 -5.50 -10.22 21.42
C LEU A 531 -5.42 -11.36 20.41
N MET A 532 -5.13 -11.03 19.15
CA MET A 532 -4.92 -11.99 18.07
C MET A 532 -3.48 -11.97 17.58
N PRO A 533 -2.88 -13.14 17.29
CA PRO A 533 -1.56 -13.20 16.65
C PRO A 533 -1.53 -12.37 15.37
N ASN A 534 -0.38 -11.78 15.07
CA ASN A 534 -0.08 -10.86 13.97
C ASN A 534 -0.74 -9.48 14.05
N VAL A 535 -1.75 -9.26 14.89
CA VAL A 535 -2.46 -7.96 15.00
C VAL A 535 -2.35 -7.32 16.37
N GLY A 536 -2.42 -8.11 17.43
CA GLY A 536 -2.66 -7.62 18.79
C GLY A 536 -4.16 -7.46 19.06
N GLU A 537 -4.52 -6.45 19.83
CA GLU A 537 -5.88 -6.13 20.24
C GLU A 537 -6.82 -5.87 19.05
N ILE A 538 -7.89 -6.66 18.97
CA ILE A 538 -8.99 -6.49 18.00
C ILE A 538 -10.34 -6.15 18.65
N VAL A 539 -10.50 -6.42 19.95
CA VAL A 539 -11.70 -6.12 20.75
C VAL A 539 -11.28 -5.56 22.09
N GLY A 540 -11.99 -4.56 22.57
CA GLY A 540 -12.00 -4.13 23.97
C GLY A 540 -13.42 -4.21 24.54
N GLY A 541 -13.57 -4.66 25.78
CA GLY A 541 -14.88 -4.81 26.42
C GLY A 541 -14.79 -4.84 27.94
N SER A 542 -15.95 -4.74 28.59
CA SER A 542 -16.05 -4.83 30.05
C SER A 542 -17.47 -5.11 30.52
N MET A 543 -17.60 -5.56 31.76
CA MET A 543 -18.82 -5.33 32.54
C MET A 543 -18.93 -3.85 32.90
N ARG A 544 -20.17 -3.35 33.08
CA ARG A 544 -20.44 -1.93 33.36
C ARG A 544 -20.85 -1.74 34.81
N MET A 545 -20.48 -0.61 35.39
CA MET A 545 -20.94 -0.24 36.74
C MET A 545 -22.46 -0.20 36.80
N ASP A 546 -23.08 -1.03 37.64
CA ASP A 546 -24.54 -1.09 37.81
C ASP A 546 -25.04 -0.34 39.05
N ASN A 547 -24.13 0.08 39.92
CA ASN A 547 -24.40 0.87 41.12
C ASN A 547 -24.28 2.38 40.85
N LEU A 548 -25.33 3.14 41.18
CA LEU A 548 -25.37 4.59 40.95
C LEU A 548 -24.31 5.36 41.77
N GLU A 549 -24.10 5.02 43.03
CA GLU A 549 -23.14 5.74 43.90
C GLU A 549 -21.71 5.54 43.41
N GLU A 550 -21.38 4.31 43.02
CA GLU A 550 -20.07 3.97 42.42
C GLU A 550 -19.85 4.73 41.10
N LEU A 551 -20.85 4.73 40.22
CA LEU A 551 -20.77 5.46 38.95
C LEU A 551 -20.60 6.97 39.15
N MET A 552 -21.36 7.57 40.06
CA MET A 552 -21.23 9.00 40.38
C MET A 552 -19.87 9.33 41.00
N SER A 553 -19.32 8.42 41.82
CA SER A 553 -17.97 8.54 42.37
C SER A 553 -16.90 8.47 41.28
N ALA A 554 -17.05 7.56 40.31
CA ALA A 554 -16.14 7.43 39.18
C ALA A 554 -16.15 8.68 38.28
N LEU A 555 -17.34 9.19 37.91
CA LEU A 555 -17.47 10.45 37.15
C LEU A 555 -16.79 11.62 37.87
N LYS A 556 -16.99 11.73 39.18
CA LYS A 556 -16.35 12.76 40.01
C LYS A 556 -14.82 12.61 40.04
N HIS A 557 -14.31 11.37 40.11
CA HIS A 557 -12.87 11.11 40.11
C HIS A 557 -12.21 11.56 38.81
N GLU A 558 -12.84 11.29 37.66
CA GLU A 558 -12.38 11.72 36.34
C GLU A 558 -12.60 13.22 36.06
N GLY A 559 -13.26 13.95 36.97
CA GLY A 559 -13.61 15.35 36.75
C GLY A 559 -14.66 15.57 35.66
N ILE A 560 -15.50 14.57 35.40
CA ILE A 560 -16.58 14.62 34.41
C ILE A 560 -17.85 15.17 35.07
N ASP A 561 -18.45 16.21 34.48
CA ASP A 561 -19.77 16.69 34.89
C ASP A 561 -20.83 15.62 34.58
N PRO A 562 -21.56 15.10 35.59
CA PRO A 562 -22.60 14.10 35.36
C PRO A 562 -23.87 14.66 34.71
N ALA A 563 -24.09 15.99 34.71
CA ALA A 563 -25.35 16.57 34.25
C ALA A 563 -25.72 16.22 32.79
N PRO A 564 -24.78 16.24 31.81
CA PRO A 564 -25.05 15.79 30.44
C PRO A 564 -25.32 14.28 30.31
N TYR A 565 -24.96 13.48 31.31
CA TYR A 565 -25.10 12.02 31.36
C TYR A 565 -26.37 11.58 32.11
N TYR A 566 -27.35 12.46 32.30
CA TYR A 566 -28.57 12.13 33.07
C TYR A 566 -29.24 10.85 32.57
N TRP A 567 -29.38 10.69 31.24
CA TRP A 567 -29.97 9.53 30.58
C TRP A 567 -29.15 8.24 30.80
N TYR A 568 -27.85 8.37 31.00
CA TYR A 568 -26.94 7.26 31.33
C TYR A 568 -27.04 6.86 32.80
N THR A 569 -27.04 7.85 33.71
CA THR A 569 -27.18 7.61 35.15
C THR A 569 -28.58 7.11 35.53
N ASP A 570 -29.60 7.48 34.76
CA ASP A 570 -30.98 7.02 34.96
C ASP A 570 -31.13 5.51 34.74
N GLN A 571 -30.27 4.89 33.91
CA GLN A 571 -30.22 3.43 33.76
C GLN A 571 -29.94 2.73 35.10
N ARG A 572 -29.20 3.38 36.01
CA ARG A 572 -28.86 2.83 37.34
C ARG A 572 -29.95 3.10 38.39
N LYS A 573 -30.96 3.91 38.06
CA LYS A 573 -32.10 4.24 38.93
C LYS A 573 -33.34 3.43 38.58
N TYR A 574 -33.65 3.33 37.29
CA TYR A 574 -34.90 2.76 36.80
C TYR A 574 -34.72 1.32 36.35
N GLY A 575 -34.47 0.42 37.32
CA GLY A 575 -34.33 -1.01 37.06
C GLY A 575 -32.96 -1.41 36.51
N THR A 576 -31.90 -1.08 37.24
CA THR A 576 -30.53 -1.48 36.91
C THR A 576 -30.38 -3.01 36.82
N SER A 577 -29.46 -3.46 35.99
CA SER A 577 -29.11 -4.88 35.80
C SER A 577 -27.61 -5.04 35.63
N PRO A 578 -27.00 -6.15 36.05
CA PRO A 578 -25.66 -6.51 35.61
C PRO A 578 -25.63 -6.61 34.08
N HIS A 579 -24.74 -5.87 33.44
CA HIS A 579 -24.63 -5.80 31.99
C HIS A 579 -23.18 -5.55 31.57
N GLY A 580 -22.90 -5.86 30.31
CA GLY A 580 -21.56 -5.76 29.75
C GLY A 580 -21.61 -5.78 28.24
N GLY A 581 -20.50 -5.37 27.64
CA GLY A 581 -20.41 -5.27 26.20
C GLY A 581 -19.00 -5.03 25.74
N TYR A 582 -18.87 -4.78 24.45
CA TYR A 582 -17.59 -4.71 23.77
C TYR A 582 -17.68 -3.93 22.46
N GLY A 583 -16.52 -3.46 22.02
CA GLY A 583 -16.31 -2.82 20.72
C GLY A 583 -15.19 -3.52 19.95
N LEU A 584 -15.45 -3.79 18.67
CA LEU A 584 -14.51 -4.40 17.73
C LEU A 584 -14.20 -3.43 16.59
N GLY A 585 -12.91 -3.17 16.37
CA GLY A 585 -12.46 -2.44 15.19
C GLY A 585 -12.43 -3.35 13.97
N LEU A 586 -13.38 -3.19 13.04
CA LEU A 586 -13.54 -4.08 11.89
C LEU A 586 -12.26 -4.19 11.05
N GLU A 587 -11.56 -3.08 10.82
CA GLU A 587 -10.33 -3.04 10.04
C GLU A 587 -9.19 -3.84 10.69
N ARG A 588 -9.15 -3.92 12.03
CA ARG A 588 -8.15 -4.73 12.74
C ARG A 588 -8.42 -6.22 12.53
N LEU A 589 -9.69 -6.65 12.62
CA LEU A 589 -10.07 -8.03 12.32
C LEU A 589 -9.82 -8.38 10.84
N LEU A 590 -10.10 -7.45 9.92
CA LEU A 590 -9.75 -7.61 8.50
C LEU A 590 -8.25 -7.74 8.28
N ALA A 591 -7.45 -6.93 8.96
CA ALA A 591 -5.99 -7.01 8.82
C ALA A 591 -5.46 -8.37 9.29
N TRP A 592 -6.06 -8.93 10.35
CA TRP A 592 -5.77 -10.28 10.82
C TRP A 592 -6.14 -11.35 9.79
N MET A 593 -7.39 -11.36 9.33
CA MET A 593 -7.91 -12.38 8.41
C MET A 593 -7.26 -12.33 7.02
N CYS A 594 -7.09 -11.12 6.47
CA CYS A 594 -6.52 -10.88 5.14
C CYS A 594 -4.99 -10.75 5.15
N ASN A 595 -4.35 -10.98 6.29
CA ASN A 595 -2.91 -10.84 6.48
C ASN A 595 -2.37 -9.48 5.98
N ARG A 596 -3.01 -8.37 6.33
CA ARG A 596 -2.54 -7.01 5.96
C ARG A 596 -1.63 -6.42 7.05
N TYR A 597 -0.62 -5.67 6.64
CA TYR A 597 0.35 -5.10 7.57
C TYR A 597 -0.21 -3.89 8.32
N THR A 598 -1.09 -3.13 7.66
CA THR A 598 -1.73 -1.93 8.19
C THR A 598 -3.24 -1.97 7.96
N VAL A 599 -4.01 -1.43 8.90
CA VAL A 599 -5.47 -1.30 8.81
C VAL A 599 -5.91 -0.38 7.66
N ARG A 600 -5.01 0.49 7.18
CA ARG A 600 -5.27 1.37 6.02
C ARG A 600 -5.59 0.59 4.74
N ASP A 601 -4.98 -0.59 4.57
CA ASP A 601 -5.24 -1.45 3.41
C ASP A 601 -6.62 -2.12 3.47
N CYS A 602 -7.21 -2.16 4.68
CA CYS A 602 -8.54 -2.71 4.95
C CYS A 602 -9.66 -1.67 4.79
N SER A 603 -9.29 -0.43 4.47
CA SER A 603 -10.20 0.70 4.24
C SER A 603 -10.37 0.98 2.76
N LEU A 604 -11.53 1.55 2.39
CA LEU A 604 -11.75 2.09 1.05
C LEU A 604 -10.85 3.32 0.84
N TYR A 605 -11.02 4.34 1.66
CA TYR A 605 -10.19 5.55 1.74
C TYR A 605 -9.93 5.89 3.21
N PRO A 606 -8.78 5.49 3.79
CA PRO A 606 -8.53 5.65 5.22
C PRO A 606 -8.42 7.13 5.64
N ARG A 607 -8.63 7.39 6.94
CA ARG A 607 -8.45 8.68 7.60
C ARG A 607 -7.57 8.57 8.82
#